data_AF-A0A5S3SAQ3-F1
#
_entry.id   AF-A0A5S3SAQ3-F1
#
_cell.length_a   1.000
_cell.length_b   1.000
_cell.length_c   1.000
_cell.angle_alpha   90.00
_cell.angle_beta   90.00
_cell.angle_gamma   90.00
#
_symmetry.space_group_name_H-M   'P 1'
#
loop_
_entity.id
_entity.type
_entity.pdbx_description
1 polymer ?
#
loop_
_entity_poly.entity_id
_entity_poly.type
_entity_poly.pdbx_seq_one_letter_code
_entity_poly.pdbx_strand_id
1 'polypeptide(L)'
;TSYHEAHHIVCGKGRYRQRLTYAARLRMHSFGIGINDPTNGVWLRNFEKNKSDDWATPDTVSHRSLPRHNYQVCVSTSLRTKVNKLDFINSLRDDKKKIKNQMKP
;
A
#
# COMPACT_ATOMS: atom_id res chain seq x y z
N THR A 1 -17.19 4.19 -1.39
CA THR A 1 -17.92 5.18 -2.22
C THR A 1 -17.96 4.66 -3.65
N SER A 2 -18.76 5.23 -4.55
CA SER A 2 -18.87 4.77 -5.94
C SER A 2 -17.55 4.89 -6.74
N TYR A 3 -16.66 5.80 -6.34
CA TYR A 3 -15.47 6.16 -7.11
C TYR A 3 -14.13 5.87 -6.43
N HIS A 4 -14.12 5.46 -5.16
CA HIS A 4 -12.91 5.14 -4.40
C HIS A 4 -12.96 3.73 -3.78
N GLU A 5 -11.78 3.10 -3.73
CA GLU A 5 -11.52 1.73 -3.32
C GLU A 5 -10.36 1.74 -2.32
N ALA A 6 -10.42 0.87 -1.33
CA ALA A 6 -9.33 0.69 -0.40
C ALA A 6 -8.20 -0.09 -1.08
N HIS A 7 -7.00 0.48 -1.10
CA HIS A 7 -5.77 -0.17 -1.52
C HIS A 7 -4.97 -0.63 -0.31
N HIS A 8 -4.67 -1.92 -0.23
CA HIS A 8 -3.74 -2.44 0.76
C HIS A 8 -2.30 -2.18 0.32
N ILE A 9 -1.51 -1.59 1.20
CA ILE A 9 -0.07 -1.37 0.99
C ILE A 9 0.63 -2.72 0.89
N VAL A 10 0.50 -3.53 1.93
CA VAL A 10 0.81 -4.96 1.89
C VAL A 10 -0.44 -5.71 1.48
N CYS A 11 -0.46 -6.16 0.22
CA CYS A 11 -1.53 -6.99 -0.31
C CYS A 11 -1.58 -8.39 0.36
N GLY A 12 -2.70 -9.10 0.23
CA GLY A 12 -2.90 -10.43 0.82
C GLY A 12 -1.94 -11.52 0.28
N LYS A 13 -2.40 -12.33 -0.68
CA LYS A 13 -1.53 -13.35 -1.31
C LYS A 13 -0.52 -12.71 -2.27
N GLY A 14 -0.90 -11.61 -2.93
CA GLY A 14 -0.14 -11.03 -4.03
C GLY A 14 -0.16 -11.92 -5.28
N ARG A 15 0.51 -11.48 -6.35
CA ARG A 15 0.59 -12.22 -7.63
C ARG A 15 2.02 -12.68 -7.95
N TYR A 16 3.03 -11.85 -7.69
CA TYR A 16 4.38 -12.09 -8.19
C TYR A 16 5.39 -12.48 -7.12
N ARG A 17 5.33 -11.87 -5.93
CA ARG A 17 6.35 -12.06 -4.89
C ARG A 17 5.75 -12.58 -3.58
N GLN A 18 4.96 -13.64 -3.70
CA GLN A 18 4.17 -14.22 -2.61
C GLN A 18 5.00 -14.48 -1.33
N ARG A 19 6.24 -14.98 -1.46
CA ARG A 19 7.14 -15.22 -0.31
C ARG A 19 7.53 -13.94 0.43
N LEU A 20 7.84 -12.87 -0.30
CA LEU A 20 8.19 -11.58 0.30
C LEU A 20 6.97 -10.94 0.95
N THR A 21 5.83 -10.96 0.26
CA THR A 21 4.55 -10.47 0.78
C THR A 21 4.12 -11.23 2.03
N TYR A 22 4.32 -12.56 2.05
CA TYR A 22 4.05 -13.37 3.23
C TYR A 22 4.91 -12.96 4.43
N ALA A 23 6.22 -12.72 4.22
CA ALA A 23 7.10 -12.28 5.29
C ALA A 23 6.72 -10.88 5.83
N ALA A 24 6.33 -9.95 4.94
CA ALA A 24 5.82 -8.64 5.36
C ALA A 24 4.51 -8.78 6.18
N ARG A 25 3.60 -9.69 5.78
CA ARG A 25 2.37 -9.99 6.53
C ARG A 25 2.63 -10.61 7.90
N LEU A 26 3.60 -11.53 8.01
CA LEU A 26 4.02 -12.06 9.31
C LEU A 26 4.55 -10.95 10.21
N ARG A 27 5.31 -10.00 9.63
CA ARG A 27 5.81 -8.84 10.39
C ARG A 27 4.68 -7.93 10.85
N MET A 28 3.72 -7.61 9.97
CA MET A 28 2.51 -6.87 10.36
C MET A 28 1.78 -7.56 11.53
N HIS A 29 1.54 -8.86 11.40
CA HIS A 29 0.88 -9.66 12.43
C HIS A 29 1.64 -9.62 13.76
N SER A 30 2.98 -9.75 13.72
CA SER A 30 3.82 -9.66 14.92
C SER A 30 3.72 -8.31 15.65
N PHE A 31 3.33 -7.25 14.94
CA PHE A 31 3.12 -5.92 15.52
C PHE A 31 1.65 -5.59 15.81
N GLY A 32 0.74 -6.56 15.62
CA GLY A 32 -0.69 -6.39 15.84
C GLY A 32 -1.40 -5.56 14.76
N ILE A 33 -0.81 -5.46 13.57
CA ILE A 33 -1.41 -4.74 12.43
C ILE A 33 -2.14 -5.75 11.54
N GLY A 34 -3.47 -5.61 11.46
CA GLY A 34 -4.31 -6.46 10.62
C GLY A 34 -4.17 -6.15 9.13
N ILE A 35 -4.61 -7.07 8.27
CA ILE A 35 -4.58 -6.85 6.81
C ILE A 35 -5.47 -5.67 6.38
N ASN A 36 -6.62 -5.51 7.03
CA ASN A 36 -7.60 -4.45 6.81
C ASN A 36 -7.35 -3.22 7.70
N ASP A 37 -6.24 -3.18 8.44
CA ASP A 37 -5.91 -2.06 9.31
C ASP A 37 -5.71 -0.78 8.48
N PRO A 38 -6.27 0.38 8.87
CA PRO A 38 -6.12 1.63 8.13
C PRO A 38 -4.66 2.09 7.98
N THR A 39 -3.74 1.59 8.82
CA THR A 39 -2.30 1.79 8.72
C THR A 39 -1.70 1.06 7.52
N ASN A 40 -2.28 -0.07 7.12
CA ASN A 40 -1.94 -0.83 5.91
C ASN A 40 -2.78 -0.41 4.68
N GLY A 41 -3.61 0.63 4.80
CA GLY A 41 -4.58 0.99 3.78
C GLY A 41 -4.47 2.43 3.31
N VAL A 42 -4.81 2.66 2.05
CA VAL A 42 -5.07 4.00 1.51
C VAL A 42 -6.27 3.96 0.60
N TRP A 43 -7.15 4.96 0.73
CA TRP A 43 -8.26 5.15 -0.20
C TRP A 43 -7.72 5.79 -1.48
N LEU A 44 -7.98 5.14 -2.61
CA LEU A 44 -7.59 5.61 -3.94
C LEU A 44 -8.82 5.61 -4.85
N ARG A 45 -8.83 6.51 -5.82
CA ARG A 45 -9.81 6.47 -6.93
C ARG A 45 -9.70 5.15 -7.70
N ASN A 46 -10.84 4.59 -8.09
CA ASN A 46 -10.92 3.25 -8.70
C ASN A 46 -10.31 3.23 -10.11
N PHE A 47 -10.62 4.26 -10.89
CA PHE A 47 -10.27 4.38 -12.29
C PHE A 47 -9.70 5.77 -12.61
N GLU A 48 -8.87 5.82 -13.65
CA GLU A 48 -8.26 7.07 -14.11
C GLU A 48 -9.32 8.12 -14.51
N LYS A 49 -10.40 7.68 -15.15
CA LYS A 49 -11.50 8.54 -15.58
C LYS A 49 -12.23 9.27 -14.45
N ASN A 50 -12.11 8.80 -13.20
CA ASN A 50 -12.75 9.43 -12.04
C ASN A 50 -11.88 10.55 -11.43
N LYS A 51 -10.84 11.02 -12.13
CA LYS A 51 -9.91 12.05 -11.62
C LYS A 51 -10.62 13.35 -11.25
N SER A 52 -11.61 13.76 -12.04
CA SER A 52 -12.38 14.99 -11.81
C SER A 52 -13.14 14.99 -10.49
N ASP A 53 -13.49 13.81 -9.98
CA ASP A 53 -14.28 13.65 -8.74
C ASP A 53 -13.39 13.49 -7.49
N ASP A 54 -12.07 13.43 -7.66
CA ASP A 54 -11.09 13.33 -6.56
C ASP A 54 -10.48 14.70 -6.25
N TRP A 55 -11.20 15.48 -5.44
CA TRP A 55 -10.76 16.80 -4.98
C TRP A 55 -9.65 16.74 -3.93
N ALA A 56 -9.52 15.62 -3.20
CA ALA A 56 -8.61 15.49 -2.07
C ALA A 56 -7.22 15.00 -2.49
N THR A 57 -7.17 14.19 -3.56
CA THR A 57 -5.94 13.61 -4.09
C THR A 57 -5.93 13.60 -5.63
N PRO A 58 -6.04 14.77 -6.30
CA PRO A 58 -6.13 14.84 -7.76
C PRO A 58 -4.90 14.26 -8.45
N ASP A 59 -3.74 14.34 -7.79
CA ASP A 59 -2.50 13.79 -8.27
C ASP A 59 -2.30 12.34 -7.85
N THR A 60 -3.22 11.61 -7.23
CA THR A 60 -2.97 10.18 -6.96
C THR A 60 -2.99 9.33 -8.22
N VAL A 61 -2.25 8.23 -8.22
CA VAL A 61 -2.47 7.14 -9.19
C VAL A 61 -3.80 6.43 -8.90
N SER A 62 -4.50 6.00 -9.96
CA SER A 62 -5.68 5.16 -9.75
C SER A 62 -5.30 3.81 -9.14
N HIS A 63 -6.22 3.24 -8.35
CA HIS A 63 -6.09 1.93 -7.72
C HIS A 63 -5.61 0.84 -8.70
N ARG A 64 -6.13 0.88 -9.93
CA ARG A 64 -5.84 -0.12 -10.98
C ARG A 64 -4.53 0.12 -11.72
N SER A 65 -4.02 1.36 -11.70
CA SER A 65 -2.79 1.76 -12.41
C SER A 65 -1.51 1.38 -11.67
N LEU A 66 -1.58 1.01 -10.39
CA LEU A 66 -0.40 0.67 -9.59
C LEU A 66 0.35 -0.55 -10.17
N PRO A 67 1.62 -0.38 -10.62
CA PRO A 67 2.39 -1.46 -11.23
C PRO A 67 2.68 -2.60 -10.25
N ARG A 68 1.93 -3.69 -10.40
CA ARG A 68 1.83 -4.77 -9.40
C ARG A 68 3.13 -5.52 -9.10
N HIS A 69 4.08 -5.61 -10.04
CA HIS A 69 5.33 -6.37 -9.82
C HIS A 69 6.32 -5.59 -8.95
N ASN A 70 6.74 -4.41 -9.40
CA ASN A 70 7.76 -3.61 -8.70
C ASN A 70 7.24 -3.09 -7.36
N TYR A 71 5.94 -2.76 -7.28
CA TYR A 71 5.29 -2.38 -6.04
C TYR A 71 5.39 -3.48 -4.97
N GLN A 72 5.05 -4.72 -5.32
CA GLN A 72 5.15 -5.85 -4.38
C GLN A 72 6.60 -6.08 -3.92
N VAL A 73 7.58 -5.85 -4.80
CA VAL A 73 9.01 -5.96 -4.47
C VAL A 73 9.43 -4.88 -3.48
N CYS A 74 9.22 -3.60 -3.80
CA CYS A 74 9.69 -2.49 -2.97
C CYS A 74 9.07 -2.52 -1.58
N VAL A 75 7.74 -2.62 -1.49
CA VAL A 75 7.00 -2.60 -0.23
C VAL A 75 7.35 -3.82 0.64
N SER A 76 7.39 -5.03 0.04
CA SER A 76 7.69 -6.22 0.83
C SER A 76 9.15 -6.27 1.29
N THR A 77 10.07 -5.67 0.52
CA THR A 77 11.51 -5.65 0.85
C THR A 77 11.81 -4.62 1.92
N SER A 78 11.25 -3.42 1.83
CA SER A 78 11.44 -2.34 2.81
C SER A 78 10.87 -2.71 4.18
N LEU A 79 9.71 -3.37 4.22
CA LEU A 79 8.97 -3.65 5.45
C LEU A 79 9.48 -4.89 6.20
N ARG A 80 9.92 -5.93 5.49
CA ARG A 80 10.36 -7.19 6.12
C ARG A 80 11.55 -6.98 7.06
N THR A 81 12.45 -6.06 6.74
CA THR A 81 13.69 -5.85 7.49
C THR A 81 13.51 -5.00 8.75
N LYS A 82 12.36 -4.34 8.94
CA LYS A 82 12.13 -3.45 10.10
C LYS A 82 11.87 -4.25 11.36
N VAL A 83 12.79 -4.18 12.33
CA VAL A 83 12.76 -4.96 13.58
C VAL A 83 11.92 -4.29 14.67
N ASN A 84 11.85 -2.96 14.66
CA ASN A 84 11.02 -2.18 15.57
C ASN A 84 9.64 -1.89 14.96
N LYS A 85 8.59 -1.97 15.79
CA LYS A 85 7.21 -1.58 15.44
C LYS A 85 7.11 -0.14 14.97
N LEU A 86 7.82 0.80 15.61
CA LEU A 86 7.76 2.22 15.25
C LEU A 86 8.30 2.45 13.83
N ASP A 87 9.46 1.88 13.51
CA ASP A 87 10.05 1.97 12.18
C ASP A 87 9.18 1.31 11.11
N PHE A 88 8.52 0.21 11.46
CA PHE A 88 7.59 -0.47 10.58
C PHE A 88 6.38 0.41 10.25
N ILE A 89 5.77 1.04 11.27
CA ILE A 89 4.64 1.96 11.09
C ILE A 89 5.06 3.20 10.29
N ASN A 90 6.24 3.75 10.58
CA ASN A 90 6.76 4.90 9.83
C ASN A 90 6.99 4.54 8.35
N SER A 91 7.53 3.35 8.08
CA SER A 91 7.70 2.86 6.70
C SER A 91 6.36 2.70 5.97
N LEU A 92 5.32 2.17 6.64
CA LEU A 92 3.97 2.12 6.08
C LEU A 92 3.41 3.51 5.78
N ARG A 93 3.64 4.49 6.67
CA ARG A 93 3.23 5.89 6.47
C ARG A 93 3.95 6.53 5.29
N ASP A 94 5.24 6.25 5.13
CA ASP A 94 6.03 6.77 4.02
C ASP A 94 5.56 6.16 2.69
N ASP A 95 5.36 4.84 2.63
CA ASP A 95 4.80 4.18 1.44
C ASP A 95 3.41 4.73 1.09
N LYS A 96 2.57 5.02 2.10
CA LYS A 96 1.28 5.69 1.91
C LYS A 96 1.42 7.09 1.30
N LYS A 97 2.38 7.90 1.77
CA LYS A 97 2.67 9.23 1.20
C LYS A 97 3.17 9.13 -0.23
N LYS A 98 4.07 8.18 -0.51
CA LYS A 98 4.60 7.95 -1.85
C LYS A 98 3.49 7.61 -2.84
N ILE A 99 2.61 6.67 -2.49
CA ILE A 99 1.43 6.31 -3.31
C ILE A 99 0.53 7.53 -3.54
N LYS A 100 0.34 8.37 -2.52
CA LYS A 100 -0.46 9.60 -2.64
C LYS A 100 0.12 10.63 -3.61
N ASN A 101 1.44 10.72 -3.69
CA ASN A 101 2.14 11.73 -4.48
C ASN A 101 2.66 11.21 -5.84
N GLN A 102 2.12 10.10 -6.35
CA GLN A 102 2.63 9.35 -7.53
C GLN A 102 4.09 8.91 -7.46
N MET A 103 4.74 9.05 -6.31
CA MET A 103 6.11 8.59 -6.15
C MET A 103 6.05 7.07 -5.99
N LYS A 104 6.76 6.35 -6.87
CA LYS A 104 6.85 4.89 -6.74
C LYS A 104 7.57 4.57 -5.41
N PRO A 105 7.02 3.71 -4.54
CA PRO A 105 7.71 3.27 -3.34
C PRO A 105 9.01 2.54 -3.61
#